data_AF-A0A386PTH7-F1
#
_entry.id   AF-A0A386PTH7-F1
#
_cell.length_a   1.000
_cell.length_b   1.000
_cell.length_c   1.000
_cell.angle_alpha   90.00
_cell.angle_beta   90.00
_cell.angle_gamma   90.00
#
_symmetry.space_group_name_H-M   'P 1'
#
loop_
_entity.id
_entity.type
_entity.pdbx_description
1 polymer ?
#
loop_
_entity_poly.entity_id
_entity_poly.type
_entity_poly.pdbx_seq_one_letter_code
_entity_poly.pdbx_strand_id
1 'polypeptide(L)'
;MIRPVIYLVHEVSKPNSSPLDHTKKLVATKYYGARVTELNGAQEQLNVFGRQFAKSWVIRFNSPEKADFVGFEGEFNEKTQSPKYSVSQIRNHRNRTTMYVTGTVVKP
;
A
#
# COMPACT_ATOMS: atom_id res chain seq x y z
N MET A 1 -22.86 2.68 -0.70
CA MET A 1 -21.59 2.16 -1.23
C MET A 1 -20.77 1.65 -0.06
N ILE A 2 -20.53 0.33 0.02
CA ILE A 2 -19.72 -0.29 1.07
C ILE A 2 -18.26 0.07 0.80
N ARG A 3 -17.55 0.58 1.81
CA ARG A 3 -16.13 0.92 1.66
C ARG A 3 -15.30 -0.36 1.79
N PRO A 4 -14.32 -0.61 0.92
CA PRO A 4 -13.52 -1.82 0.98
C PRO A 4 -12.68 -1.87 2.25
N VAL A 5 -12.44 -3.08 2.76
CA VAL A 5 -11.46 -3.32 3.81
C VAL A 5 -10.10 -3.47 3.17
N ILE A 6 -9.10 -2.82 3.75
CA ILE A 6 -7.70 -2.94 3.33
C ILE A 6 -6.82 -3.29 4.52
N TYR A 7 -5.66 -3.84 4.21
CA TYR A 7 -4.62 -4.18 5.17
C TYR A 7 -3.49 -3.19 5.04
N LEU A 8 -3.23 -2.42 6.10
CA LEU A 8 -2.04 -1.59 6.21
C LEU A 8 -0.90 -2.45 6.74
N VAL A 9 0.15 -2.60 5.95
CA VAL A 9 1.28 -3.46 6.29
C VAL A 9 2.51 -2.61 6.56
N HIS A 10 3.10 -2.79 7.73
CA HIS A 10 4.27 -2.07 8.20
C HIS A 10 5.48 -2.99 8.30
N GLU A 11 6.63 -2.49 7.89
CA GLU A 11 7.92 -3.07 8.22
C GLU A 11 8.34 -2.65 9.63
N VAL A 12 8.60 -3.64 10.48
CA VAL A 12 9.08 -3.44 11.84
C VAL A 12 10.46 -4.06 11.94
N SER A 13 11.42 -3.26 12.42
CA SER A 13 12.76 -3.73 12.75
C SER A 13 12.67 -4.76 13.87
N LYS A 14 13.28 -5.92 13.67
CA LYS A 14 13.52 -6.86 14.77
C LYS A 14 14.78 -6.42 15.53
N PRO A 15 14.82 -6.58 16.86
CA PRO A 15 16.08 -6.49 17.59
C PRO A 15 16.99 -7.59 17.05
N ASN A 16 18.07 -7.19 16.41
CA ASN A 16 18.98 -8.10 15.72
C ASN A 16 20.20 -8.40 16.57
N SER A 17 20.47 -9.68 16.79
CA SER A 17 21.74 -10.16 17.33
C SER A 17 22.81 -10.30 16.25
N SER A 18 22.44 -10.33 14.96
CA SER A 18 23.35 -10.51 13.83
C SER A 18 23.33 -9.30 12.87
N PRO A 19 24.49 -8.71 12.52
CA PRO A 19 24.57 -7.58 11.60
C PRO A 19 24.16 -7.88 10.15
N LEU A 20 24.12 -9.16 9.76
CA LEU A 20 23.81 -9.61 8.40
C LEU A 20 22.34 -10.01 8.20
N ASP A 21 21.58 -10.14 9.29
CA ASP A 21 20.16 -10.48 9.19
C ASP A 21 19.36 -9.22 8.85
N HIS A 22 19.04 -9.00 7.58
CA HIS A 22 18.21 -7.85 7.17
C HIS A 22 16.71 -8.19 7.15
N THR A 23 16.30 -9.29 7.79
CA THR A 23 14.90 -9.75 7.77
C THR A 23 14.02 -8.82 8.59
N LYS A 24 13.16 -8.08 7.91
CA LYS A 24 12.15 -7.24 8.57
C LYS A 24 10.91 -8.05 8.92
N LYS A 25 10.33 -7.81 10.09
CA LYS A 25 9.02 -8.37 10.44
C LYS A 25 7.96 -7.49 9.80
N LEU A 26 6.98 -8.08 9.13
CA LEU A 26 5.81 -7.34 8.67
C LEU A 26 4.67 -7.49 9.66
N VAL A 27 3.97 -6.40 9.93
CA VAL A 27 2.76 -6.37 10.75
C VAL A 27 1.62 -5.83 9.90
N ALA A 28 0.53 -6.57 9.79
CA ALA A 28 -0.64 -6.19 9.02
C ALA A 28 -1.79 -5.80 9.96
N THR A 29 -2.40 -4.64 9.71
CA THR A 29 -3.54 -4.12 10.47
C THR A 29 -4.71 -3.89 9.52
N LYS A 30 -5.90 -4.36 9.87
CA LYS A 30 -7.13 -4.11 9.09
C LYS A 30 -7.56 -2.66 9.27
N TYR A 31 -7.84 -1.99 8.15
CA TYR A 31 -8.44 -0.66 8.12
C TYR A 31 -9.81 -0.72 7.46
N TYR A 32 -10.79 -0.17 8.16
CA TYR A 32 -12.17 -0.11 7.73
C TYR A 32 -12.50 1.31 7.28
N GLY A 33 -12.98 1.45 6.05
CA GLY A 33 -13.56 2.72 5.60
C GLY A 33 -12.62 3.60 4.77
N ALA A 34 -11.56 3.05 4.18
CA ALA A 34 -10.76 3.78 3.20
C ALA A 34 -11.55 4.02 1.92
N ARG A 35 -11.26 5.12 1.21
CA ARG A 35 -11.73 5.32 -0.17
C ARG A 35 -10.62 4.86 -1.11
N VAL A 36 -10.83 3.75 -1.79
CA VAL A 36 -9.89 3.19 -2.76
C VAL A 36 -10.35 3.61 -4.16
N THR A 37 -9.44 4.18 -4.95
CA THR A 37 -9.65 4.48 -6.37
C THR A 37 -8.62 3.73 -7.18
N GLU A 38 -9.08 2.84 -8.07
CA GLU A 38 -8.23 2.15 -9.03
C GLU A 38 -7.81 3.07 -10.16
N LEU A 39 -6.53 3.06 -10.51
CA LEU A 39 -5.96 3.79 -11.63
C LEU A 39 -5.31 2.77 -12.56
N ASN A 40 -6.07 2.21 -13.50
CA ASN A 40 -5.57 1.18 -14.42
C ASN A 40 -5.37 1.71 -15.86
N GLY A 41 -5.74 2.96 -16.14
CA GLY A 41 -5.48 3.61 -17.43
C GLY A 41 -4.03 4.07 -17.57
N ALA A 42 -3.38 3.76 -18.69
CA ALA A 42 -1.97 4.11 -18.93
C ALA A 42 -1.70 5.62 -18.81
N GLN A 43 -2.56 6.47 -19.38
CA GLN A 43 -2.40 7.92 -19.31
C GLN A 43 -2.56 8.46 -17.87
N GLU A 44 -3.53 7.93 -17.12
CA GLU A 44 -3.77 8.35 -15.74
C GLU A 44 -2.60 7.94 -14.84
N GLN A 45 -2.07 6.73 -15.03
CA GLN A 45 -0.89 6.26 -14.30
C GLN A 45 0.35 7.09 -14.61
N LEU A 46 0.59 7.41 -15.89
CA LEU A 46 1.68 8.30 -16.29
C LEU A 46 1.56 9.68 -15.64
N ASN A 47 0.35 10.25 -15.59
CA ASN A 47 0.11 11.55 -14.97
C ASN A 47 0.33 11.55 -13.45
N VAL A 48 -0.03 10.45 -12.77
CA VAL A 48 0.02 10.38 -11.30
C VAL A 48 1.37 9.87 -10.78
N PHE A 49 1.93 8.84 -11.41
CA PHE A 49 3.11 8.13 -10.95
C PHE A 49 4.33 8.32 -11.87
N GLY A 50 4.16 8.90 -13.07
CA GLY A 50 5.24 9.08 -14.05
C GLY A 50 5.68 7.80 -14.77
N ARG A 51 5.06 6.64 -14.46
CA ARG A 51 5.37 5.31 -15.01
C ARG A 51 4.13 4.44 -15.03
N GLN A 52 4.14 3.39 -15.85
CA GLN A 52 3.06 2.42 -15.94
C GLN A 52 3.30 1.20 -15.03
N PHE A 53 2.24 0.75 -14.38
CA PHE A 53 2.23 -0.36 -13.44
C PHE A 53 1.11 -1.34 -13.80
N ALA A 54 1.30 -2.62 -13.48
CA ALA A 54 0.32 -3.67 -13.75
C ALA A 54 -1.01 -3.42 -13.02
N LYS A 55 -0.93 -2.87 -11.79
CA LYS A 55 -2.06 -2.35 -11.02
C LYS A 55 -1.61 -1.12 -10.24
N SER A 56 -2.48 -0.13 -10.07
CA SER A 56 -2.19 1.01 -9.20
C SER A 56 -3.45 1.60 -8.58
N TRP A 57 -3.29 2.25 -7.43
CA TRP A 57 -4.39 2.81 -6.65
C TRP A 57 -4.01 4.12 -5.97
N VAL A 58 -5.04 4.94 -5.75
CA VAL A 58 -5.00 6.07 -4.82
C VAL A 58 -5.97 5.78 -3.69
N ILE A 59 -5.44 5.73 -2.47
CA ILE A 59 -6.20 5.40 -1.27
C ILE A 59 -6.27 6.62 -0.37
N ARG A 60 -7.49 7.02 0.01
CA ARG A 60 -7.72 8.16 0.90
C ARG A 60 -8.27 7.70 2.23
N PHE A 61 -7.66 8.21 3.28
CA PHE A 61 -7.96 7.94 4.68
C PHE A 61 -8.56 9.19 5.32
N ASN A 62 -9.53 8.98 6.21
CA ASN A 62 -10.14 10.05 7.01
C ASN A 62 -9.39 10.31 8.33
N SER A 63 -8.25 9.65 8.50
CA SER A 63 -7.32 9.76 9.62
C SER A 63 -5.89 9.89 9.08
N PRO A 64 -4.94 10.43 9.87
CA PRO A 64 -3.52 10.31 9.58
C PRO A 64 -3.10 8.84 9.67
N GLU A 65 -2.74 8.24 8.53
CA GLU A 65 -2.31 6.85 8.45
C GLU A 65 -0.93 6.74 7.81
N LYS A 66 -0.22 5.65 8.08
CA LYS A 66 1.05 5.29 7.43
C LYS A 66 1.02 3.81 7.09
N ALA A 67 1.75 3.39 6.07
CA ALA A 67 1.99 1.99 5.73
C ALA A 67 3.15 1.92 4.73
N ASP A 68 3.89 0.82 4.73
CA ASP A 68 4.92 0.54 3.73
C ASP A 68 4.33 -0.24 2.54
N PHE A 69 3.34 -1.09 2.83
CA PHE A 69 2.57 -1.82 1.82
C PHE A 69 1.07 -1.83 2.15
N VAL A 70 0.26 -2.08 1.13
CA VAL A 70 -1.18 -2.28 1.26
C VAL A 70 -1.59 -3.63 0.69
N GLY A 71 -2.41 -4.36 1.43
CA GLY A 71 -3.14 -5.54 0.96
C GLY A 71 -4.62 -5.23 0.77
N PHE A 72 -5.27 -5.85 -0.21
CA PHE A 72 -6.71 -5.71 -0.43
C PHE A 72 -7.44 -6.96 0.07
N GLU A 73 -8.61 -6.77 0.68
CA GLU A 73 -9.49 -7.87 1.07
C GLU A 73 -9.87 -8.73 -0.14
N GLY A 74 -9.88 -10.06 0.04
CA GLY A 74 -10.11 -11.04 -1.03
C GLY A 74 -8.85 -11.44 -1.81
N GLU A 75 -7.81 -10.59 -1.84
CA GLU A 75 -6.52 -10.94 -2.44
C GLU A 75 -5.46 -11.26 -1.37
N PHE A 76 -5.30 -10.39 -0.36
CA PHE A 76 -4.24 -10.49 0.64
C PHE A 76 -4.44 -11.65 1.62
N ASN A 77 -3.41 -12.48 1.77
CA ASN A 77 -3.36 -13.55 2.74
C ASN A 77 -2.50 -13.14 3.96
N GLU A 78 -3.09 -13.09 5.15
CA GLU A 78 -2.40 -12.69 6.39
C GLU A 78 -1.25 -13.64 6.79
N LYS A 79 -1.34 -14.94 6.44
CA LYS A 79 -0.31 -15.95 6.76
C LYS A 79 0.95 -15.79 5.91
N THR A 80 0.77 -15.53 4.61
CA THR A 80 1.89 -15.36 3.65
C THR A 80 2.26 -13.90 3.42
N GLN A 81 1.44 -12.97 3.92
CA GLN A 81 1.55 -11.52 3.75
C GLN A 81 1.73 -11.10 2.29
N SER A 82 0.99 -11.79 1.40
CA SER A 82 1.02 -11.60 -0.05
C SER A 82 -0.34 -11.93 -0.68
N PRO A 83 -0.69 -11.34 -1.84
CA PRO A 83 -0.02 -10.23 -2.51
C PRO A 83 -0.16 -8.93 -1.73
N LYS A 84 0.91 -8.15 -1.65
CA LYS A 84 0.95 -6.80 -1.07
C LYS A 84 1.53 -5.84 -2.10
N TYR A 85 1.03 -4.61 -2.08
CA TYR A 85 1.37 -3.57 -3.03
C TYR A 85 2.15 -2.45 -2.34
N SER A 86 3.19 -1.94 -2.99
CA SER A 86 4.09 -0.97 -2.37
C SER A 86 3.44 0.41 -2.29
N VAL A 87 3.60 1.08 -1.14
CA VAL A 87 3.24 2.49 -1.00
C VAL A 87 4.39 3.32 -1.56
N SER A 88 4.17 3.94 -2.71
CA SER A 88 5.20 4.75 -3.39
C SER A 88 5.26 6.18 -2.87
N GLN A 89 4.12 6.73 -2.43
CA GLN A 89 4.04 8.07 -1.86
C GLN A 89 2.93 8.17 -0.81
N ILE A 90 3.20 8.93 0.25
CA ILE A 90 2.21 9.33 1.26
C ILE A 90 2.12 10.86 1.25
N ARG A 91 0.90 11.38 1.10
CA ARG A 91 0.59 12.80 1.25
C ARG A 91 -0.28 13.01 2.49
N ASN A 92 0.28 13.72 3.47
CA ASN A 92 -0.42 14.03 4.72
C ASN A 92 -1.09 15.40 4.62
N HIS A 93 -2.33 15.46 5.09
CA HIS A 93 -3.10 16.68 5.33
C HIS A 93 -3.45 16.74 6.83
N ARG A 94 -4.03 17.86 7.28
CA ARG A 94 -4.33 18.10 8.71
C ARG A 94 -5.04 16.94 9.40
N ASN A 95 -6.08 16.37 8.77
CA ASN A 95 -6.89 15.28 9.33
C ASN A 95 -7.06 14.08 8.38
N ARG A 96 -6.24 14.01 7.31
CA ARG A 96 -6.45 13.05 6.22
C ARG A 96 -5.10 12.65 5.65
N THR A 97 -5.00 11.41 5.19
CA THR A 97 -3.85 10.94 4.43
C THR A 97 -4.28 10.40 3.07
N THR A 98 -3.49 10.66 2.04
CA THR A 98 -3.62 10.01 0.73
C THR A 98 -2.37 9.16 0.50
N MET A 99 -2.56 7.87 0.22
CA MET A 99 -1.50 6.95 -0.16
C MET A 99 -1.61 6.62 -1.64
N TYR A 100 -0.47 6.62 -2.30
CA TYR A 100 -0.29 6.21 -3.69
C TYR A 100 0.33 4.82 -3.65
N VAL A 101 -0.38 3.85 -4.22
CA VAL A 101 -0.04 2.42 -4.11
C VAL A 101 0.16 1.85 -5.49
N THR A 102 1.26 1.13 -5.68
CA THR A 102 1.68 0.60 -6.97
C THR A 102 2.02 -0.88 -6.89
N GLY A 103 1.62 -1.63 -7.92
CA GLY A 103 2.07 -2.98 -8.16
C GLY A 103 3.41 -3.03 -8.88
N THR A 104 3.63 -4.11 -9.62
CA THR A 104 4.84 -4.28 -10.42
C THR A 104 4.87 -3.29 -11.58
N VAL A 105 6.06 -2.74 -11.85
CA VAL A 105 6.30 -1.88 -13.02
C VAL A 105 6.12 -2.74 -14.27
N VAL A 106 5.36 -2.23 -15.24
CA VAL A 106 5.28 -2.86 -16.58
C VAL A 106 6.59 -2.53 -17.30
N LYS A 107 7.35 -3.56 -17.67
CA LYS A 107 8.53 -3.35 -18.52
C LYS A 107 8.05 -2.92 -19.92
N PRO A 108 8.67 -1.89 -20.52
CA PRO A 108 8.38 -1.51 -21.90
C PRO A 108 8.74 -2.63 -22.88
#